data_AF-A0A3D4FJ15-F1
#
_entry.id   AF-A0A3D4FJ15-F1
#
_cell.length_a   1.000
_cell.length_b   1.000
_cell.length_c   1.000
_cell.angle_alpha   90.00
_cell.angle_beta   90.00
_cell.angle_gamma   90.00
#
_symmetry.space_group_name_H-M   'P 1'
#
loop_
_entity.id
_entity.type
_entity.pdbx_description
1 polymer ?
#
loop_
_entity_poly.entity_id
_entity_poly.type
_entity_poly.pdbx_seq_one_letter_code
_entity_poly.pdbx_strand_id
1 'polypeptide(L)'
;MNKPKAILFDAGDTIIEYIKNSPLEGTRKLLEKADNPDKVTAEEIQEYAMDMGRILNDGRETTGIEYNMRSFQRFLYEMHNIYFDLTPLEIENIFNKEAFRWKVME
;
A
#
# COMPACT_ATOMS: atom_id res chain seq x y z
N MET A 1 12.51 27.51 -33.28
CA MET A 1 11.97 26.48 -32.36
C MET A 1 10.66 26.99 -31.77
N ASN A 2 9.54 26.33 -32.06
CA ASN A 2 8.26 26.68 -31.44
C ASN A 2 8.17 26.01 -30.06
N LYS A 3 8.00 26.81 -29.00
CA LYS A 3 7.78 26.29 -27.64
C LYS A 3 6.38 25.66 -27.55
N PRO A 4 6.21 24.55 -26.79
CA PRO A 4 4.90 23.98 -26.55
C PRO A 4 3.98 24.99 -25.84
N LYS A 5 2.70 25.01 -26.23
CA LYS A 5 1.68 25.92 -25.67
C LYS A 5 1.21 25.52 -24.28
N ALA A 6 1.35 24.25 -23.92
CA ALA A 6 1.06 23.69 -22.60
C ALA A 6 1.81 22.37 -22.40
N ILE A 7 1.97 21.98 -21.14
CA ILE A 7 2.45 20.66 -20.72
C ILE A 7 1.33 20.04 -19.89
N LEU A 8 0.86 18.86 -20.29
CA LEU A 8 -0.05 18.05 -19.49
C LEU A 8 0.79 17.15 -18.59
N PHE A 9 0.53 17.19 -17.30
CA PHE A 9 1.04 16.23 -16.34
C PHE A 9 -0.07 15.23 -16.04
N ASP A 10 0.20 13.95 -16.28
CA ASP A 10 -0.66 12.86 -15.82
C ASP A 10 -0.49 12.74 -14.31
N ALA A 11 -1.58 12.95 -13.57
CA ALA A 11 -1.60 12.88 -12.11
C ALA A 11 -1.98 11.49 -11.59
N GLY A 12 -2.08 10.48 -12.47
CA GLY A 12 -2.58 9.14 -12.15
C GLY A 12 -4.00 8.90 -12.69
N ASP A 13 -4.56 7.73 -12.40
CA ASP A 13 -5.90 7.25 -12.81
C ASP A 13 -6.18 7.18 -14.32
N THR A 14 -5.20 7.46 -15.18
CA THR A 14 -5.30 7.36 -16.64
C THR A 14 -5.39 5.90 -17.16
N ILE A 15 -5.06 4.91 -16.32
CA ILE A 15 -5.16 3.50 -16.72
C ILE A 15 -6.63 3.08 -16.73
N ILE A 16 -7.15 2.75 -17.92
CA ILE A 16 -8.54 2.29 -18.15
C ILE A 16 -8.87 1.03 -17.34
N GLU A 17 -7.87 0.22 -17.01
CA GLU A 17 -8.00 -0.99 -16.21
C GLU A 17 -7.07 -0.94 -14.99
N TYR A 18 -7.66 -0.77 -13.81
CA TYR A 18 -6.92 -0.94 -12.56
C TYR A 18 -6.48 -2.40 -12.45
N ILE A 19 -5.17 -2.61 -12.31
CA ILE A 19 -4.64 -3.95 -11.98
C ILE A 19 -5.30 -4.37 -10.66
N LYS A 20 -6.09 -5.44 -10.70
CA LYS A 20 -6.66 -6.02 -9.50
C LYS A 20 -5.52 -6.51 -8.61
N ASN A 21 -5.33 -5.84 -7.48
CA ASN A 21 -4.39 -6.28 -6.46
C ASN A 21 -5.13 -7.03 -5.34
N SER A 22 -4.37 -7.78 -4.56
CA SER A 22 -4.81 -8.46 -3.35
C SER A 22 -3.88 -8.09 -2.19
N PRO A 23 -4.08 -6.92 -1.57
CA PRO A 23 -3.26 -6.47 -0.44
C PRO A 23 -3.17 -7.50 0.69
N LEU A 24 -4.24 -8.25 0.91
CA LEU A 24 -4.30 -9.35 1.88
C LEU A 24 -3.23 -10.41 1.64
N GLU A 25 -2.96 -10.79 0.38
CA GLU A 25 -1.93 -11.79 0.06
C GLU A 25 -0.52 -11.24 0.33
N GLY A 26 -0.28 -9.98 -0.03
CA GLY A 26 0.99 -9.29 0.27
C GLY A 26 1.24 -9.22 1.77
N THR A 27 0.25 -8.80 2.54
CA THR A 27 0.34 -8.73 4.01
C THR A 27 0.55 -10.11 4.61
N ARG A 28 -0.19 -11.14 4.16
CA ARG A 28 -0.02 -12.51 4.66
C ARG A 28 1.40 -13.01 4.45
N LYS A 29 1.99 -12.73 3.27
CA LYS A 29 3.36 -13.14 2.98
C LYS A 29 4.40 -12.41 3.84
N LEU A 30 4.18 -11.13 4.09
CA LEU A 30 5.05 -10.36 4.98
C LEU A 30 5.04 -10.90 6.41
N LEU A 31 3.86 -11.26 6.95
CA LEU A 31 3.75 -11.77 8.31
C LEU A 31 4.53 -13.08 8.55
N GLU A 32 4.75 -13.90 7.51
CA GLU A 32 5.64 -15.07 7.60
C GLU A 32 7.10 -14.72 7.91
N LYS A 33 7.49 -13.46 7.69
CA LYS A 33 8.84 -12.93 7.88
C LYS A 33 8.95 -11.92 9.03
N ALA A 34 7.83 -11.66 9.71
CA ALA A 34 7.76 -10.66 10.76
C ALA A 34 7.98 -11.29 12.15
N ASP A 35 8.51 -10.50 13.07
CA ASP A 35 8.24 -10.67 14.49
C ASP A 35 6.84 -10.10 14.77
N ASN A 36 5.92 -10.97 15.19
CA ASN A 36 4.51 -10.67 15.39
C ASN A 36 4.05 -11.28 16.73
N PRO A 37 4.46 -10.68 17.86
CA PRO A 37 4.24 -11.25 19.20
C PRO A 37 2.76 -11.33 19.56
N ASP A 38 1.96 -10.37 19.08
CA ASP A 38 0.53 -10.28 19.31
C ASP A 38 -0.27 -11.22 18.39
N LYS A 39 0.41 -11.92 17.47
CA LYS A 39 -0.17 -12.89 16.51
C LYS A 39 -1.28 -12.29 15.65
N VAL A 40 -1.15 -11.02 15.30
CA VAL A 40 -2.12 -10.31 14.46
C VAL A 40 -2.16 -10.94 13.08
N THR A 41 -3.35 -11.21 12.58
CA THR A 41 -3.58 -11.83 11.28
C THR A 41 -3.54 -10.81 10.14
N ALA A 42 -3.37 -11.30 8.91
CA ALA A 42 -3.38 -10.42 7.74
C ALA A 42 -4.77 -9.78 7.53
N GLU A 43 -5.82 -10.52 7.88
CA GLU A 43 -7.21 -10.11 7.85
C GLU A 43 -7.47 -8.96 8.81
N GLU A 44 -6.99 -9.05 10.05
CA GLU A 44 -7.09 -7.96 11.04
C GLU A 44 -6.38 -6.70 10.53
N ILE A 45 -5.14 -6.82 10.03
CA ILE A 45 -4.41 -5.67 9.47
C ILE A 45 -5.17 -5.05 8.29
N GLN A 46 -5.76 -5.89 7.42
CA GLN A 46 -6.54 -5.42 6.28
C GLN A 46 -7.81 -4.69 6.73
N GLU A 47 -8.51 -5.18 7.75
CA GLU A 47 -9.67 -4.52 8.34
C GLU A 47 -9.31 -3.14 8.89
N TYR A 48 -8.25 -3.05 9.69
CA TYR A 48 -7.73 -1.77 10.19
C TYR A 48 -7.31 -0.81 9.07
N ALA A 49 -6.66 -1.33 8.03
CA ALA A 49 -6.26 -0.53 6.87
C ALA A 49 -7.48 0.07 6.15
N MET A 50 -8.56 -0.69 6.00
CA MET A 50 -9.80 -0.22 5.38
C MET A 50 -10.48 0.84 6.24
N ASP A 51 -10.58 0.62 7.55
CA ASP A 51 -11.22 1.57 8.47
C ASP A 51 -10.45 2.90 8.54
N MET A 52 -9.14 2.83 8.74
CA MET A 52 -8.28 4.02 8.77
C MET A 52 -8.24 4.72 7.41
N GLY A 53 -8.15 3.94 6.33
CA GLY A 53 -8.19 4.47 4.96
C GLY A 53 -9.49 5.22 4.69
N ARG A 54 -10.64 4.69 5.12
CA ARG A 54 -11.94 5.37 5.01
C ARG A 54 -11.93 6.71 5.76
N ILE A 55 -11.48 6.72 7.01
CA ILE A 55 -11.42 7.96 7.81
C ILE A 55 -10.52 9.02 7.16
N LEU A 56 -9.32 8.62 6.72
CA LEU A 56 -8.35 9.53 6.11
C LEU A 56 -8.85 10.06 4.76
N ASN A 57 -9.46 9.21 3.93
CA ASN A 57 -9.97 9.60 2.62
C ASN A 57 -11.23 10.49 2.74
N ASP A 58 -12.16 10.15 3.63
CA ASP A 58 -13.36 10.95 3.88
C ASP A 58 -12.98 12.34 4.43
N GLY A 59 -11.94 12.42 5.26
CA GLY A 59 -11.43 13.65 5.84
C GLY A 59 -10.53 14.48 4.92
N ARG A 60 -10.04 13.93 3.80
CA ARG A 60 -9.01 14.52 2.95
C ARG A 60 -9.35 15.93 2.46
N GLU A 61 -10.55 16.11 1.90
CA GLU A 61 -11.01 17.40 1.36
C GLU A 61 -11.16 18.49 2.43
N THR A 62 -11.46 18.09 3.67
CA THR A 62 -11.70 19.04 4.78
C THR A 62 -10.45 19.36 5.58
N THR A 63 -9.50 18.42 5.66
CA THR A 63 -8.28 18.54 6.46
C THR A 63 -7.06 18.91 5.64
N GLY A 64 -7.08 18.63 4.33
CA GLY A 64 -5.91 18.76 3.45
C GLY A 64 -4.78 17.77 3.77
N ILE A 65 -5.05 16.75 4.61
CA ILE A 65 -4.06 15.75 5.00
C ILE A 65 -3.93 14.71 3.89
N GLU A 66 -2.71 14.61 3.36
CA GLU A 66 -2.28 13.55 2.45
C GLU A 66 -1.35 12.58 3.19
N TYR A 67 -1.37 11.30 2.82
CA TYR A 67 -0.47 10.32 3.40
C TYR A 67 0.22 9.48 2.32
N ASN A 68 1.48 9.16 2.59
CA ASN A 68 2.23 8.23 1.76
C ASN A 68 1.83 6.79 2.10
N MET A 69 1.53 5.97 1.08
CA MET A 69 1.09 4.59 1.28
C MET A 69 2.13 3.74 2.05
N ARG A 70 3.43 3.93 1.81
CA ARG A 70 4.48 3.20 2.56
C ARG A 70 4.53 3.62 4.03
N SER A 71 4.37 4.91 4.31
CA SER A 71 4.28 5.40 5.68
C SER A 71 3.04 4.88 6.40
N PHE A 72 1.90 4.82 5.72
CA PHE A 72 0.67 4.27 6.27
C PHE A 72 0.80 2.77 6.56
N GLN A 73 1.34 1.99 5.63
CA GLN A 73 1.59 0.57 5.84
C GLN A 73 2.54 0.30 7.01
N ARG A 74 3.63 1.06 7.12
CA ARG A 74 4.55 0.98 8.26
C ARG A 74 3.87 1.33 9.57
N PHE A 75 3.06 2.40 9.59
CA PHE A 75 2.28 2.80 10.76
C PHE A 75 1.36 1.69 11.26
N LEU A 76 0.68 0.98 10.35
CA LEU A 76 -0.17 -0.16 10.71
C LEU A 76 0.64 -1.26 11.42
N TYR A 77 1.82 -1.60 10.92
CA TYR A 77 2.67 -2.61 11.56
C TYR A 77 3.19 -2.17 12.93
N GLU A 78 3.67 -0.93 13.05
CA GLU A 78 4.17 -0.39 14.33
C GLU A 78 3.06 -0.33 15.39
N MET A 79 1.83 0.01 15.02
CA MET A 79 0.67 0.02 15.91
C MET A 79 0.33 -1.37 16.49
N HIS A 80 0.70 -2.43 15.79
CA HIS A 80 0.45 -3.83 16.16
C HIS A 80 1.71 -4.54 16.68
N ASN A 81 2.77 -3.80 17.04
CA ASN A 81 4.05 -4.36 17.49
C ASN A 81 4.66 -5.37 16.50
N ILE A 82 4.45 -5.15 15.20
CA ILE A 82 4.99 -6.00 14.13
C ILE A 82 6.30 -5.40 13.64
N TYR A 83 7.37 -6.20 13.69
CA TYR A 83 8.71 -5.78 13.30
C TYR A 83 9.29 -6.69 12.22
N PHE A 84 10.17 -6.14 11.38
CA PHE A 84 10.81 -6.87 10.30
C PHE A 84 12.33 -6.70 10.40
N ASP A 85 13.07 -7.81 10.28
CA ASP A 85 14.51 -7.80 10.01
C ASP A 85 14.74 -7.80 8.48
N LEU A 86 14.11 -6.82 7.80
CA LEU A 86 14.14 -6.64 6.36
C LEU A 86 14.26 -5.15 6.03
N THR A 87 14.94 -4.83 4.94
CA THR A 87 14.99 -3.47 4.42
C THR A 87 13.64 -3.05 3.84
N PRO A 88 13.33 -1.74 3.76
CA PRO A 88 12.09 -1.26 3.14
C PRO A 88 11.87 -1.77 1.70
N LEU A 89 12.95 -1.94 0.93
CA LEU A 89 12.90 -2.46 -0.43
C LEU A 89 12.53 -3.95 -0.47
N GLU A 90 13.05 -4.75 0.46
CA GLU A 90 12.70 -6.18 0.57
C GLU A 90 11.23 -6.36 0.96
N ILE A 91 10.74 -5.56 1.91
CA ILE A 91 9.33 -5.54 2.30
C ILE A 91 8.46 -5.20 1.08
N GLU A 92 8.79 -4.13 0.36
CA GLU A 92 8.05 -3.71 -0.84
C GLU A 92 8.05 -4.79 -1.93
N ASN A 93 9.19 -5.44 -2.18
CA ASN A 93 9.30 -6.50 -3.17
C ASN A 93 8.46 -7.74 -2.81
N ILE A 94 8.50 -8.17 -1.54
CA ILE A 94 7.70 -9.31 -1.06
C ILE A 94 6.21 -9.00 -1.18
N PHE A 95 5.80 -7.82 -0.68
CA PHE A 95 4.41 -7.39 -0.75
C PHE A 95 3.94 -7.31 -2.20
N ASN A 96 4.67 -6.59 -3.06
CA ASN A 96 4.23 -6.33 -4.44
C ASN A 96 4.16 -7.60 -5.28
N LYS A 97 5.11 -8.53 -5.07
CA LYS A 97 5.11 -9.82 -5.78
C LYS A 97 3.81 -10.59 -5.55
N GLU A 98 3.36 -10.68 -4.31
CA GLU A 98 2.17 -11.46 -3.95
C GLU A 98 0.87 -10.66 -4.11
N ALA A 99 0.88 -9.36 -3.80
CA ALA A 99 -0.30 -8.51 -3.88
C ALA A 99 -0.71 -8.24 -5.33
N PHE A 100 0.22 -7.99 -6.23
CA PHE A 100 -0.12 -7.68 -7.62
C PHE A 100 -0.08 -8.91 -8.53
N ARG A 101 0.35 -10.07 -8.00
CA ARG A 101 0.50 -11.36 -8.70
C ARG A 101 0.80 -11.15 -10.17
N TRP A 102 1.88 -10.41 -10.48
CA TRP A 102 2.22 -9.95 -11.84
C TRP A 102 1.74 -10.98 -12.84
N LYS A 103 0.59 -10.71 -13.49
CA LYS A 103 0.11 -11.60 -14.53
C LYS A 103 1.27 -11.61 -15.51
N VAL A 104 1.92 -12.76 -15.66
CA VAL A 104 2.80 -13.00 -16.78
C VAL A 104 1.93 -12.62 -17.97
N MET A 105 2.25 -11.50 -18.60
CA MET A 105 1.58 -11.12 -19.84
C MET A 105 2.02 -12.21 -20.82
N GLU A 106 1.10 -13.12 -21.13
CA GLU A 106 1.24 -14.03 -22.28
C GLU A 106 1.28 -13.22 -23.58
#